data_AF-A0ABD0PBS0-F1
#
_entry.id   AF-A0ABD0PBS0-F1
#
_cell.length_a   1.000
_cell.length_b   1.000
_cell.length_c   1.000
_cell.angle_alpha   90.00
_cell.angle_beta   90.00
_cell.angle_gamma   90.00
#
_symmetry.space_group_name_H-M   'P 1'
#
loop_
_entity.id
_entity.type
_entity.pdbx_description
1 polymer ?
#
loop_
_entity_poly.entity_id
_entity_poly.type
_entity_poly.pdbx_seq_one_letter_code
_entity_poly.pdbx_strand_id
1 'polypeptide(L)' 'SIVSTLLALMDGLDSRGEVVVIGATNRLDSIDPALRRPGRFDREFLFNLPDRE' A
#
# COMPACT_ATOMS: atom_id res chain seq x y z
N SER A 1 0.06 -15.18 9.62
CA SER A 1 0.84 -14.81 8.43
C SER A 1 1.53 -13.47 8.71
N ILE A 2 2.72 -13.20 8.17
CA ILE A 2 3.33 -11.85 8.30
C ILE A 2 2.43 -10.78 7.68
N VAL A 3 1.73 -11.11 6.59
CA VAL A 3 0.77 -10.23 5.92
C VAL A 3 -0.38 -9.83 6.83
N SER A 4 -0.94 -10.79 7.59
CA SER A 4 -2.04 -10.51 8.53
C SER A 4 -1.60 -9.61 9.68
N THR A 5 -0.35 -9.74 10.13
CA THR A 5 0.20 -8.87 11.19
C THR A 5 0.38 -7.44 10.67
N LEU A 6 0.90 -7.27 9.45
CA LEU A 6 1.02 -5.95 8.82
C LEU A 6 -0.35 -5.27 8.68
N LEU A 7 -1.37 -6.00 8.20
CA LEU A 7 -2.74 -5.49 8.07
C LEU A 7 -3.29 -4.99 9.42
N ALA A 8 -3.12 -5.76 10.50
CA ALA A 8 -3.59 -5.37 11.83
C ALA A 8 -2.91 -4.11 12.37
N LEU A 9 -1.63 -3.90 12.03
CA LEU A 9 -0.92 -2.66 12.38
C LEU A 9 -1.41 -1.46 11.56
N MET A 10 -1.70 -1.67 10.27
CA MET A 10 -2.19 -0.61 9.37
C MET A 10 -3.58 -0.10 9.76
N ASP A 11 -4.50 -1.00 10.13
CA ASP A 11 -5.85 -0.60 10.60
C ASP A 11 -5.80 0.31 11.85
N GLY A 12 -4.68 0.33 12.59
CA GLY A 12 -4.46 1.20 13.75
C GLY A 12 -3.86 2.58 13.43
N LEU A 13 -3.37 2.81 12.20
CA LEU A 13 -2.63 4.03 11.82
C LEU A 13 -3.55 5.21 11.47
N ASP A 14 -4.75 4.95 10.94
CA ASP A 14 -5.74 5.99 10.59
C ASP A 14 -6.10 6.89 11.79
N SER A 15 -6.03 6.34 13.01
CA SER A 15 -6.33 7.07 14.25
C SER A 15 -5.20 7.98 14.75
N ARG A 16 -3.95 7.79 14.26
CA ARG A 16 -2.75 8.44 14.80
C ARG A 16 -2.27 9.63 13.97
N GLY A 17 -2.61 9.70 12.68
CA GLY A 17 -2.37 10.86 11.80
C GLY A 17 -0.91 11.24 11.51
N GLU A 18 0.07 10.67 12.21
CA GLU A 18 1.48 11.05 12.17
C GLU A 18 2.37 10.17 11.27
N VAL A 19 1.81 9.09 10.70
CA VAL A 19 2.58 8.09 9.94
C VAL A 19 1.97 7.89 8.56
N VAL A 20 2.81 7.98 7.54
CA VAL A 20 2.46 7.65 6.15
C VAL A 20 3.24 6.40 5.74
N VAL A 21 2.53 5.40 5.20
CA VAL A 21 3.13 4.16 4.70
C VAL A 21 3.14 4.20 3.18
N ILE A 22 4.32 4.02 2.58
CA ILE A 22 4.49 3.94 1.12
C ILE A 22 5.04 2.57 0.77
N GLY A 23 4.33 1.85 -0.12
CA GLY A 23 4.78 0.59 -0.70
C GLY A 23 5.12 0.75 -2.17
N ALA A 24 6.12 0.00 -2.64
CA ALA A 24 6.47 -0.08 -4.06
C ALA A 24 6.55 -1.55 -4.49
N THR A 25 6.04 -1.87 -5.68
CA THR A 25 6.10 -3.22 -6.26
C THR A 25 6.21 -3.14 -7.77
N ASN A 26 7.00 -4.06 -8.35
CA ASN A 26 7.06 -4.27 -9.79
C ASN A 26 6.02 -5.32 -10.27
N ARG A 27 5.26 -5.91 -9.34
CA ARG A 27 4.28 -6.98 -9.58
C ARG A 27 2.99 -6.71 -8.80
N LEU A 28 2.14 -5.83 -9.32
CA LEU A 28 0.89 -5.42 -8.68
C LEU A 28 -0.11 -6.59 -8.54
N ASP A 29 -0.10 -7.50 -9.52
CA ASP A 29 -0.92 -8.72 -9.57
C ASP A 29 -0.62 -9.71 -8.42
N SER A 30 0.58 -9.64 -7.85
CA SER A 30 1.05 -10.54 -6.81
C SER A 30 0.75 -10.03 -5.39
N ILE A 31 0.15 -8.83 -5.25
CA ILE A 31 -0.20 -8.24 -3.95
C ILE A 31 -1.54 -8.76 -3.48
N ASP A 32 -1.62 -9.11 -2.19
CA ASP A 32 -2.87 -9.52 -1.54
C ASP A 32 -3.94 -8.41 -1.69
N PRO A 33 -5.11 -8.70 -2.28
CA PRO A 33 -6.19 -7.71 -2.45
C PRO A 33 -6.66 -7.06 -1.14
N ALA A 34 -6.47 -7.71 0.02
CA ALA A 34 -6.81 -7.15 1.31
C ALA A 34 -5.97 -5.90 1.66
N LEU A 35 -4.73 -5.79 1.18
CA LEU A 35 -3.85 -4.64 1.40
C LEU A 35 -4.28 -3.40 0.62
N ARG A 36 -5.07 -3.57 -0.46
CA ARG A 36 -5.50 -2.51 -1.40
C ARG A 36 -6.88 -1.93 -1.08
N ARG A 37 -7.45 -2.27 0.08
CA ARG A 37 -8.74 -1.76 0.53
C ARG A 37 -8.58 -0.41 1.25
N PRO A 38 -9.63 0.44 1.28
CA PRO A 38 -9.62 1.71 2.03
C PRO A 38 -9.16 1.54 3.50
N GLY A 39 -8.40 2.51 4.00
CA GLY A 39 -7.72 2.50 5.31
C GLY A 39 -6.34 1.82 5.32
N ARG A 40 -5.80 1.44 4.15
CA ARG A 40 -4.51 0.74 4.01
C ARG A 40 -3.70 1.37 2.88
N PHE A 41 -3.44 0.66 1.77
CA PHE A 41 -2.87 1.28 0.57
C PHE A 41 -3.99 1.84 -0.31
N ASP A 42 -4.51 2.99 0.11
CA ASP A 42 -5.69 3.62 -0.49
C ASP A 42 -5.41 4.26 -1.85
N ARG A 43 -4.15 4.64 -2.08
CA ARG A 43 -3.71 5.31 -3.29
C ARG A 43 -2.70 4.45 -4.02
N GLU A 44 -2.95 4.25 -5.30
CA GLU A 44 -2.06 3.55 -6.20
C GLU A 44 -1.52 4.50 -7.25
N PHE A 45 -0.21 4.45 -7.45
CA PHE A 45 0.49 5.24 -8.46
C PHE A 45 1.24 4.28 -9.37
N LEU A 46 0.84 4.23 -10.65
CA LEU A 46 1.57 3.48 -11.66
C LEU A 46 2.68 4.36 -12.24
N PHE A 47 3.93 3.92 -12.05
CA PHE A 47 5.09 4.58 -12.64
C PHE A 47 5.45 3.87 -13.94
N ASN A 48 5.11 4.51 -15.06
CA ASN A 48 5.58 4.08 -16.37
C ASN A 48 7.02 4.55 -16.60
N LEU A 49 7.66 3.99 -17.63
CA LEU A 49 8.93 4.51 -18.09
C LEU A 49 8.79 6.00 -18.45
N PRO A 50 9.83 6.81 -18.21
CA PRO A 50 9.81 8.21 -18.60
C PRO A 50 9.62 8.33 -20.11
N ASP A 51 8.83 9.31 -20.52
CA ASP A 51 8.73 9.72 -21.91
C ASP A 51 10.01 10.46 -22.34
N ARG A 52 10.19 10.65 -23.65
CA ARG A 52 11.39 11.30 -24.20
C ARG A 52 11.45 12.82 -23.94
N GLU A 53 10.40 13.42 -23.39
CA GLU A 53 10.32 14.82 -22.98
C GLU A 53 9.63 14.97 -21.63
#